data_AF-A0A2D2DMF0-F1
#
_entry.id   AF-A0A2D2DMF0-F1
#
_cell.length_a   1.000
_cell.length_b   1.000
_cell.length_c   1.000
_cell.angle_alpha   90.00
_cell.angle_beta   90.00
_cell.angle_gamma   90.00
#
_symmetry.space_group_name_H-M   'P 1'
#
loop_
_entity.id
_entity.type
_entity.pdbx_description
1 polymer ?
#
loop_
_entity_poly.entity_id
_entity_poly.type
_entity_poly.pdbx_seq_one_letter_code
_entity_poly.pdbx_strand_id
1 'polypeptide(L)'
;MLEFEAPGPFGEQEEIALAMELMSVASEEELEQFLGKMFKGIWKGVKKVGSVIGKVAKPLGGMLKGLAKTALPFVGKALGSFIPIPGVGTAIGGALGGALAKALEMETAGLDGEERELEMARRFVRIAGSAAQQAGMAGQGADPQRAARQAIDAALRSHLPQLRQPSPSRAGNSGTWRRQGGGQIVLDL
;
A
#
# COMPACT_ATOMS: atom_id res chain seq x y z
N MET A 1 26.38 -4.02 6.53
CA MET A 1 25.48 -2.92 6.13
C MET A 1 24.25 -3.07 7.00
N LEU A 2 24.06 -2.19 7.99
CA LEU A 2 22.88 -2.23 8.86
C LEU A 2 21.71 -1.70 8.02
N GLU A 3 20.75 -2.57 7.70
CA GLU A 3 19.52 -2.17 7.02
C GLU A 3 18.70 -1.31 7.99
N PHE A 4 18.73 0.00 7.81
CA PHE A 4 17.81 0.89 8.52
C PHE A 4 16.44 0.74 7.90
N GLU A 5 15.66 -0.18 8.45
CA GLU A 5 14.23 -0.24 8.23
C GLU A 5 13.60 1.09 8.70
N ALA A 6 12.76 1.70 7.86
CA ALA A 6 12.17 3.00 8.21
C ALA A 6 11.31 2.84 9.47
N PRO A 7 11.52 3.65 10.53
CA PRO A 7 10.78 3.49 11.77
C PRO A 7 9.28 3.76 11.54
N GLY A 8 8.44 2.82 11.97
CA GLY A 8 6.98 2.94 12.00
C GLY A 8 6.46 3.43 13.36
N PRO A 9 5.14 3.62 13.52
CA PRO A 9 4.54 4.04 14.79
C PRO A 9 4.46 2.92 15.84
N PHE A 10 4.81 1.68 15.48
CA PHE A 10 4.67 0.50 16.31
C PHE A 10 6.04 -0.10 16.64
N GLY A 11 6.16 -0.70 17.82
CA GLY A 11 7.30 -1.57 18.14
C GLY A 11 7.13 -2.95 17.52
N GLU A 12 8.22 -3.71 17.39
CA GLU A 12 8.22 -5.04 16.75
C GLU A 12 7.14 -5.99 17.30
N GLN A 13 7.00 -6.07 18.63
CA GLN A 13 6.00 -6.93 19.27
C GLN A 13 4.56 -6.51 18.96
N GLU A 14 4.33 -5.19 18.88
CA GLU A 14 3.02 -4.64 18.53
C GLU A 14 2.68 -4.89 17.06
N GLU A 15 3.67 -4.79 16.16
CA GLU A 15 3.50 -5.14 14.75
C GLU A 15 3.14 -6.62 14.57
N ILE A 16 3.80 -7.52 15.30
CA ILE A 16 3.48 -8.96 15.27
C ILE A 16 2.05 -9.19 15.78
N ALA A 17 1.68 -8.59 16.91
CA ALA A 17 0.34 -8.75 17.47
C ALA A 17 -0.76 -8.23 16.52
N LEU A 18 -0.55 -7.08 15.91
CA LEU A 18 -1.47 -6.52 14.91
C LEU A 18 -1.54 -7.38 13.64
N ALA A 19 -0.42 -7.97 13.21
CA ALA A 19 -0.39 -8.88 12.07
C ALA A 19 -1.19 -10.16 12.35
N MET A 20 -1.08 -10.72 13.56
CA MET A 20 -1.89 -11.87 13.99
C MET A 20 -3.38 -11.53 14.07
N GLU A 21 -3.74 -10.34 14.56
CA GLU A 21 -5.14 -9.86 14.52
C GLU A 21 -5.62 -9.75 13.06
N LEU A 22 -4.81 -9.17 12.16
CA LEU A 22 -5.13 -9.03 10.75
C LEU A 22 -5.31 -10.38 10.04
N MET A 23 -4.47 -11.38 10.34
CA MET A 23 -4.64 -12.73 9.81
C MET A 23 -5.94 -13.40 10.27
N SER A 24 -6.49 -12.98 11.41
CA SER A 24 -7.76 -13.48 11.94
C SER A 24 -8.98 -12.79 11.32
N VAL A 25 -8.78 -11.74 10.52
CA VAL A 25 -9.87 -11.01 9.84
C VAL A 25 -10.45 -11.86 8.71
N ALA A 26 -11.75 -12.17 8.83
CA ALA A 26 -12.47 -13.03 7.90
C ALA A 26 -13.39 -12.27 6.91
N SER A 27 -13.65 -10.98 7.17
CA SER A 27 -14.57 -10.16 6.37
C SER A 27 -14.08 -8.72 6.15
N GLU A 28 -14.72 -8.00 5.24
CA GLU A 28 -14.40 -6.59 4.94
C GLU A 28 -14.79 -5.70 6.12
N GLU A 29 -15.90 -6.02 6.77
CA GLU A 29 -16.38 -5.34 7.96
C GLU A 29 -15.40 -5.50 9.12
N GLU A 30 -14.82 -6.70 9.29
CA GLU A 30 -13.77 -6.95 10.28
C GLU A 30 -12.46 -6.22 9.92
N LEU A 31 -12.12 -6.16 8.64
CA LEU A 31 -10.95 -5.39 8.18
C LEU A 31 -11.12 -3.90 8.48
N GLU A 32 -12.30 -3.33 8.23
CA GLU A 32 -12.60 -1.94 8.56
C GLU A 32 -12.56 -1.69 10.07
N GLN A 33 -13.06 -2.63 10.88
CA GLN A 33 -12.98 -2.56 12.33
C GLN A 33 -11.53 -2.61 12.82
N PHE A 34 -10.72 -3.53 12.29
CA PHE A 34 -9.29 -3.64 12.57
C PHE A 34 -8.57 -2.32 12.27
N LEU A 35 -8.72 -1.79 11.05
CA LEU A 35 -8.12 -0.51 10.64
C LEU A 35 -8.57 0.64 11.54
N GLY A 36 -9.87 0.68 11.89
CA GLY A 36 -10.43 1.69 12.79
C GLY A 36 -9.80 1.66 14.18
N LYS A 37 -9.64 0.47 14.80
CA LYS A 37 -8.96 0.31 16.10
C LYS A 37 -7.49 0.76 16.01
N MET A 38 -6.78 0.31 14.97
CA MET A 38 -5.39 0.63 14.76
C MET A 38 -5.17 2.14 14.63
N PHE A 39 -5.97 2.82 13.79
CA PHE A 39 -5.87 4.27 13.63
C PHE A 39 -6.22 5.03 14.91
N LYS A 40 -7.23 4.55 15.65
CA LYS A 40 -7.59 5.14 16.96
C LYS A 40 -6.43 5.07 17.95
N GLY A 41 -5.64 4.00 17.93
CA GLY A 41 -4.40 3.88 18.70
C GLY A 41 -3.38 4.93 18.29
N ILE A 42 -3.06 5.01 16.99
CA ILE A 42 -2.07 5.94 16.44
C ILE A 42 -2.42 7.41 16.70
N TRP A 43 -3.70 7.76 16.55
CA TRP A 43 -4.16 9.15 16.70
C TRP A 43 -4.53 9.53 18.13
N LYS A 44 -4.43 8.59 19.08
CA LYS A 44 -4.68 8.86 20.49
C LYS A 44 -3.71 9.94 20.97
N GLY A 45 -4.25 11.05 21.47
CA GLY A 45 -3.46 12.15 22.02
C GLY A 45 -2.92 13.16 21.00
N VAL A 46 -3.19 12.97 19.70
CA VAL A 46 -3.05 14.07 18.73
C VAL A 46 -4.05 15.17 19.17
N LYS A 47 -3.66 16.45 19.16
CA LYS A 47 -4.51 17.58 19.63
C LYS A 47 -5.23 18.33 18.49
N LYS A 48 -4.87 18.06 17.23
CA LYS A 48 -5.39 18.72 16.01
C LYS A 48 -6.61 18.02 15.37
N VAL A 49 -7.29 17.14 16.11
CA VAL A 49 -7.90 15.89 15.57
C VAL A 49 -9.34 16.00 15.11
N GLY A 50 -10.13 16.93 15.67
CA GLY A 50 -11.58 16.87 15.51
C GLY A 50 -12.07 16.87 14.06
N SER A 51 -11.50 17.72 13.20
CA SER A 51 -11.98 17.87 11.80
C SER A 51 -11.11 17.15 10.77
N VAL A 52 -9.78 17.21 10.89
CA VAL A 52 -8.88 16.66 9.85
C VAL A 52 -8.82 15.14 9.90
N ILE A 53 -8.66 14.56 11.10
CA ILE A 53 -8.55 13.11 11.26
C ILE A 53 -9.87 12.41 10.93
N GLY A 54 -11.01 12.98 11.36
CA GLY A 54 -12.32 12.46 10.97
C GLY A 54 -12.54 12.45 9.45
N LYS A 55 -12.04 13.47 8.74
CA LYS A 55 -12.17 13.57 7.27
C LYS A 55 -11.21 12.64 6.52
N VAL A 56 -9.97 12.47 7.00
CA VAL A 56 -8.96 11.63 6.32
C VAL A 56 -9.11 10.14 6.65
N ALA A 57 -9.73 9.78 7.78
CA ALA A 57 -9.88 8.39 8.20
C ALA A 57 -10.64 7.53 7.19
N LYS A 58 -11.77 8.03 6.67
CA LYS A 58 -12.58 7.30 5.68
C LYS A 58 -11.84 7.05 4.36
N PRO A 59 -11.28 8.06 3.67
CA PRO A 59 -10.55 7.82 2.42
C PRO A 59 -9.29 6.97 2.62
N LEU A 60 -8.56 7.16 3.73
CA LEU A 60 -7.41 6.33 4.07
C LEU A 60 -7.82 4.87 4.30
N GLY A 61 -8.85 4.62 5.11
CA GLY A 61 -9.37 3.28 5.37
C GLY A 61 -9.85 2.59 4.10
N GLY A 62 -10.58 3.30 3.23
CA GLY A 62 -11.04 2.75 1.95
C GLY A 62 -9.91 2.34 1.00
N MET A 63 -8.83 3.14 0.93
CA MET A 63 -7.66 2.79 0.11
C MET A 63 -6.87 1.62 0.70
N LEU A 64 -6.65 1.60 2.01
CA LEU A 64 -5.97 0.50 2.69
C LEU A 64 -6.75 -0.80 2.63
N LYS A 65 -8.09 -0.72 2.66
CA LYS A 65 -8.97 -1.86 2.39
C LYS A 65 -8.75 -2.43 0.99
N GLY A 66 -8.70 -1.57 -0.03
CA GLY A 66 -8.40 -1.99 -1.41
C GLY A 66 -7.01 -2.62 -1.56
N LEU A 67 -6.00 -2.06 -0.87
CA LEU A 67 -4.65 -2.61 -0.85
C LEU A 67 -4.60 -3.98 -0.16
N ALA A 68 -5.23 -4.13 1.01
CA ALA A 68 -5.30 -5.42 1.72
C ALA A 68 -5.92 -6.50 0.85
N LYS A 69 -7.05 -6.22 0.18
CA LYS A 69 -7.71 -7.17 -0.73
C LYS A 69 -6.82 -7.59 -1.91
N THR A 70 -5.93 -6.71 -2.36
CA THR A 70 -5.04 -6.98 -3.50
C THR A 70 -3.74 -7.67 -3.06
N ALA A 71 -3.19 -7.27 -1.92
CA ALA A 71 -1.88 -7.70 -1.44
C ALA A 71 -1.96 -8.92 -0.53
N LEU A 72 -3.07 -9.14 0.18
CA LEU A 72 -3.25 -10.19 1.18
C LEU A 72 -4.42 -11.09 0.77
N PRO A 73 -4.23 -12.03 -0.19
CA PRO A 73 -5.31 -12.88 -0.69
C PRO A 73 -5.87 -13.84 0.36
N PHE A 74 -5.22 -13.98 1.52
CA PHE A 74 -5.70 -14.74 2.66
C PHE A 74 -6.66 -13.94 3.56
N VAL A 75 -6.54 -12.62 3.60
CA VAL A 75 -7.48 -11.75 4.32
C VAL A 75 -8.76 -11.66 3.49
N GLY A 76 -9.83 -12.31 3.96
CA GLY A 76 -11.12 -12.30 3.28
C GLY A 76 -11.38 -13.48 2.33
N LYS A 77 -10.88 -14.69 2.61
CA LYS A 77 -11.25 -15.93 1.89
C LYS A 77 -12.78 -16.17 1.78
N ALA A 78 -13.60 -15.52 2.59
CA ALA A 78 -15.07 -15.56 2.53
C ALA A 78 -15.69 -14.56 1.52
N LEU A 79 -14.92 -13.61 0.98
CA LEU A 79 -15.41 -12.59 0.06
C LEU A 79 -15.09 -12.96 -1.37
N GLY A 80 -15.79 -13.99 -1.85
CA GLY A 80 -16.05 -14.28 -3.26
C GLY A 80 -14.82 -14.39 -4.14
N SER A 81 -14.58 -15.60 -4.66
CA SER A 81 -13.70 -15.87 -5.81
C SER A 81 -13.49 -14.63 -6.67
N PHE A 82 -12.28 -14.08 -6.63
CA PHE A 82 -11.89 -12.90 -7.39
C PHE A 82 -11.94 -13.29 -8.87
N ILE A 83 -13.13 -13.22 -9.47
CA ILE A 83 -13.30 -13.31 -10.92
C ILE A 83 -12.87 -11.94 -11.42
N PRO A 84 -11.73 -11.79 -12.11
CA PRO A 84 -11.40 -10.54 -12.76
C PRO A 84 -12.41 -10.33 -13.88
N ILE A 85 -13.46 -9.53 -13.64
CA ILE A 85 -14.39 -9.10 -14.69
C ILE A 85 -13.69 -7.98 -15.47
N PRO A 86 -13.31 -8.19 -16.74
CA PRO A 86 -12.73 -7.13 -17.56
C PRO A 86 -13.75 -5.99 -17.70
N GLY A 87 -13.33 -4.77 -17.37
CA GLY A 87 -14.12 -3.55 -17.62
C GLY A 87 -15.00 -3.04 -16.47
N VAL A 88 -15.03 -3.68 -15.30
CA VAL A 88 -15.75 -3.17 -14.12
C VAL A 88 -14.74 -2.78 -13.02
N GLY A 89 -14.28 -1.53 -13.06
CA GLY A 89 -13.89 -0.77 -11.87
C GLY A 89 -12.83 -1.35 -10.91
N THR A 90 -11.66 -1.77 -11.40
CA THR A 90 -10.41 -1.77 -10.59
C THR A 90 -9.83 -0.35 -10.42
N ALA A 91 -10.69 0.68 -10.44
CA ALA A 91 -10.28 2.09 -10.45
C ALA A 91 -9.72 2.57 -9.09
N ILE A 92 -9.62 1.69 -8.09
CA ILE A 92 -8.83 1.89 -6.88
C ILE A 92 -7.74 0.80 -6.85
N GLY A 93 -6.75 0.88 -7.75
CA GLY A 93 -5.67 -0.12 -7.77
C GLY A 93 -4.82 -0.25 -9.05
N GLY A 94 -4.83 0.69 -9.98
CA GLY A 94 -3.95 0.65 -11.16
C GLY A 94 -2.46 0.76 -10.80
N ALA A 95 -1.62 -0.10 -11.41
CA ALA A 95 -0.15 -0.22 -11.32
C ALA A 95 0.47 -0.39 -9.91
N LEU A 96 0.08 0.41 -8.92
CA LEU A 96 0.66 0.45 -7.58
C LEU A 96 0.32 -0.79 -6.74
N GLY A 97 -0.94 -1.27 -6.80
CA GLY A 97 -1.36 -2.48 -6.10
C GLY A 97 -0.67 -3.75 -6.63
N GLY A 98 -0.52 -3.85 -7.95
CA GLY A 98 0.21 -4.95 -8.59
C GLY A 98 1.71 -4.92 -8.31
N ALA A 99 2.33 -3.74 -8.33
CA ALA A 99 3.75 -3.58 -7.99
C ALA A 99 4.02 -3.91 -6.50
N LEU A 100 3.13 -3.48 -5.60
CA LEU A 100 3.17 -3.83 -4.18
C LEU A 100 3.10 -5.36 -3.99
N ALA A 101 2.10 -6.01 -4.57
CA ALA A 101 1.93 -7.46 -4.45
C ALA A 101 3.18 -8.21 -4.93
N LYS A 102 3.78 -7.76 -6.04
CA LYS A 102 5.04 -8.33 -6.56
C LYS A 102 6.24 -8.06 -5.66
N ALA A 103 6.35 -6.87 -5.08
CA ALA A 103 7.42 -6.57 -4.13
C ALA A 103 7.33 -7.45 -2.87
N LEU A 104 6.12 -7.62 -2.32
CA LEU A 104 5.89 -8.50 -1.17
C LEU A 104 6.17 -9.97 -1.50
N GLU A 105 5.78 -10.43 -2.69
CA GLU A 105 6.07 -11.80 -3.17
C GLU A 105 7.57 -12.05 -3.30
N MET A 106 8.35 -11.06 -3.75
CA MET A 106 9.81 -11.17 -3.82
C MET A 106 10.47 -11.16 -2.43
N GLU A 107 10.02 -10.30 -1.51
CA GLU A 107 10.55 -10.23 -0.13
C GLU A 107 10.27 -11.52 0.65
N THR A 108 9.14 -12.16 0.38
CA THR A 108 8.73 -13.40 1.04
C THR A 108 9.07 -14.66 0.23
N ALA A 109 9.84 -14.52 -0.84
CA ALA A 109 10.28 -15.65 -1.64
C ALA A 109 11.18 -16.56 -0.78
N GLY A 110 10.78 -17.83 -0.64
CA GLY A 110 11.48 -18.80 0.20
C GLY A 110 10.85 -19.04 1.57
N LEU A 111 9.87 -18.23 1.97
CA LEU A 111 9.00 -18.50 3.12
C LEU A 111 7.85 -19.43 2.72
N ASP A 112 7.46 -20.35 3.61
CA ASP A 112 6.32 -21.23 3.40
C ASP A 112 5.04 -20.68 4.05
N GLY A 113 3.92 -21.38 3.84
CA GLY A 113 2.54 -20.90 3.99
C GLY A 113 2.31 -19.84 5.07
N GLU A 114 2.31 -20.25 6.34
CA GLU A 114 1.96 -19.38 7.47
C GLU A 114 3.01 -18.30 7.75
N GLU A 115 4.30 -18.62 7.65
CA GLU A 115 5.39 -17.66 7.86
C GLU A 115 5.32 -16.52 6.84
N ARG A 116 5.06 -16.86 5.58
CA ARG A 116 4.84 -15.89 4.50
C ARG A 116 3.61 -15.03 4.74
N GLU A 117 2.48 -15.63 5.11
CA GLU A 117 1.25 -14.87 5.38
C GLU A 117 1.45 -13.89 6.56
N LEU A 118 2.12 -14.32 7.63
CA LEU A 118 2.46 -13.48 8.76
C LEU A 118 3.38 -12.32 8.35
N GLU A 119 4.44 -12.58 7.57
CA GLU A 119 5.36 -11.53 7.16
C GLU A 119 4.69 -10.52 6.22
N MET A 120 3.84 -10.99 5.29
CA MET A 120 3.01 -10.09 4.47
C MET A 120 2.05 -9.24 5.33
N ALA A 121 1.44 -9.83 6.36
CA ALA A 121 0.58 -9.11 7.29
C ALA A 121 1.36 -8.06 8.10
N ARG A 122 2.55 -8.40 8.62
CA ARG A 122 3.45 -7.46 9.33
C ARG A 122 3.83 -6.29 8.44
N ARG A 123 4.20 -6.56 7.19
CA ARG A 123 4.56 -5.54 6.21
C ARG A 123 3.40 -4.60 5.91
N PHE A 124 2.19 -5.14 5.75
CA PHE A 124 0.98 -4.35 5.58
C PHE A 124 0.70 -3.46 6.80
N VAL A 125 0.76 -4.01 8.02
CA VAL A 125 0.55 -3.26 9.27
C VAL A 125 1.51 -2.08 9.37
N ARG A 126 2.79 -2.29 9.06
CA ARG A 126 3.81 -1.25 9.09
C ARG A 126 3.53 -0.12 8.10
N ILE A 127 3.16 -0.47 6.87
CA ILE A 127 2.76 0.51 5.83
C ILE A 127 1.51 1.27 6.27
N ALA A 128 0.47 0.57 6.71
CA ALA A 128 -0.79 1.15 7.12
C ALA A 128 -0.64 2.09 8.33
N GLY A 129 0.16 1.68 9.32
CA GLY A 129 0.48 2.50 10.48
C GLY A 129 1.21 3.78 10.09
N SER A 130 2.22 3.68 9.23
CA SER A 130 2.97 4.84 8.75
C SER A 130 2.11 5.79 7.93
N ALA A 131 1.22 5.26 7.09
CA ALA A 131 0.25 6.05 6.34
C ALA A 131 -0.73 6.77 7.27
N ALA A 132 -1.23 6.10 8.32
CA ALA A 132 -2.09 6.74 9.31
C ALA A 132 -1.37 7.84 10.09
N GLN A 133 -0.13 7.60 10.52
CA GLN A 133 0.69 8.60 11.21
C GLN A 133 0.88 9.85 10.33
N GLN A 134 1.25 9.66 9.06
CA GLN A 134 1.47 10.75 8.10
C GLN A 134 0.17 11.49 7.76
N ALA A 135 -0.94 10.77 7.56
CA ALA A 135 -2.25 11.36 7.31
C ALA A 135 -2.72 12.24 8.48
N GLY A 136 -2.42 11.84 9.72
CA GLY A 136 -2.72 12.62 10.92
C GLY A 136 -1.91 13.92 11.04
N MET A 137 -0.83 14.06 10.28
CA MET A 137 0.03 15.26 10.23
C MET A 137 -0.36 16.22 9.09
N ALA A 138 -1.34 15.88 8.25
CA ALA A 138 -1.77 16.72 7.15
C ALA A 138 -2.22 18.12 7.64
N GLY A 139 -1.86 19.15 6.87
CA GLY A 139 -2.18 20.54 7.17
C GLY A 139 -3.68 20.79 7.25
N GLN A 140 -4.08 21.77 8.07
CA GLN A 140 -5.47 22.22 8.12
C GLN A 140 -5.88 22.79 6.75
N GLY A 141 -7.01 22.32 6.21
CA GLY A 141 -7.49 22.72 4.87
C GLY A 141 -7.01 21.86 3.70
N ALA A 142 -6.17 20.84 3.95
CA ALA A 142 -5.83 19.87 2.92
C ALA A 142 -7.06 19.06 2.48
N ASP A 143 -7.14 18.75 1.18
CA ASP A 143 -8.14 17.83 0.65
C ASP A 143 -7.94 16.42 1.27
N PRO A 144 -8.95 15.83 1.93
CA PRO A 144 -8.79 14.57 2.66
C PRO A 144 -8.41 13.39 1.76
N GLN A 145 -8.93 13.36 0.53
CA GLN A 145 -8.64 12.29 -0.43
C GLN A 145 -7.18 12.36 -0.88
N ARG A 146 -6.69 13.57 -1.19
CA ARG A 146 -5.29 13.81 -1.56
C ARG A 146 -4.35 13.52 -0.38
N ALA A 147 -4.71 13.93 0.83
CA ALA A 147 -3.90 13.66 2.03
C ALA A 147 -3.74 12.16 2.29
N ALA A 148 -4.83 11.39 2.18
CA ALA A 148 -4.79 9.93 2.31
C ALA A 148 -3.88 9.28 1.25
N ARG A 149 -4.01 9.68 -0.03
CA ARG A 149 -3.15 9.18 -1.12
C ARG A 149 -1.68 9.47 -0.87
N GLN A 150 -1.35 10.72 -0.54
CA GLN A 150 0.02 11.14 -0.27
C GLN A 150 0.66 10.37 0.89
N ALA A 151 -0.11 10.12 1.94
CA ALA A 151 0.35 9.35 3.09
C ALA A 151 0.60 7.87 2.75
N ILE A 152 -0.25 7.25 1.93
CA ILE A 152 -0.01 5.89 1.43
C ILE A 152 1.24 5.85 0.54
N ASP A 153 1.37 6.78 -0.41
CA ASP A 153 2.52 6.82 -1.32
C ASP A 153 3.84 6.99 -0.56
N ALA A 154 3.86 7.86 0.45
CA ALA A 154 5.04 8.09 1.26
C ALA A 154 5.34 6.88 2.18
N ALA A 155 4.33 6.23 2.76
CA ALA A 155 4.51 4.98 3.51
C ALA A 155 5.05 3.85 2.63
N LEU A 156 4.47 3.63 1.44
CA LEU A 156 4.94 2.62 0.48
C LEU A 156 6.38 2.86 0.07
N ARG A 157 6.75 4.11 -0.24
CA ARG A 157 8.13 4.44 -0.58
C ARG A 157 9.07 4.16 0.58
N SER A 158 8.69 4.43 1.82
CA SER A 158 9.55 4.22 3.00
C SER A 158 9.76 2.74 3.31
N HIS A 159 8.72 1.94 3.16
CA HIS A 159 8.77 0.51 3.52
C HIS A 159 9.09 -0.41 2.36
N LEU A 160 8.98 0.04 1.11
CA LEU A 160 9.28 -0.77 -0.07
C LEU A 160 10.25 -0.02 -0.97
N PRO A 161 11.53 0.08 -0.59
CA PRO A 161 12.53 0.81 -1.38
C PRO A 161 12.70 0.22 -2.79
N GLN A 162 12.35 -1.05 -3.00
CA GLN A 162 12.34 -1.69 -4.31
C GLN A 162 11.36 -1.02 -5.28
N LEU A 163 10.28 -0.40 -4.80
CA LEU A 163 9.37 0.41 -5.63
C LEU A 163 10.00 1.72 -6.10
N ARG A 164 11.08 2.19 -5.44
CA ARG A 164 11.83 3.38 -5.84
C ARG A 164 12.87 3.08 -6.91
N GLN A 165 13.31 1.83 -7.01
CA GLN A 165 14.20 1.44 -8.08
C GLN A 165 13.37 1.42 -9.35
N PRO A 166 13.62 2.29 -10.35
CA PRO A 166 13.08 2.04 -11.66
C PRO A 166 13.54 0.62 -11.99
N SER A 167 12.60 -0.32 -12.20
CA SER A 167 12.95 -1.58 -12.84
C SER A 167 13.86 -1.20 -13.98
N PRO A 168 15.09 -1.76 -14.09
CA PRO A 168 15.96 -1.46 -15.21
C PRO A 168 15.08 -1.72 -16.41
N SER A 169 14.69 -0.63 -17.06
CA SER A 169 13.81 -0.69 -18.21
C SER A 169 14.58 -1.61 -19.11
N ARG A 170 14.02 -2.78 -19.40
CA ARG A 170 14.61 -3.76 -20.29
C ARG A 170 15.06 -2.92 -21.48
N ALA A 171 16.37 -2.73 -21.61
CA ALA A 171 17.00 -1.93 -22.65
C ALA A 171 16.88 -2.76 -23.92
N GLY A 172 15.64 -2.90 -24.37
CA GLY A 172 15.18 -3.74 -25.45
C GLY A 172 14.18 -2.91 -26.22
N ASN A 173 14.69 -2.27 -27.27
CA ASN A 173 13.95 -1.62 -28.35
C ASN A 173 13.19 -0.32 -28.03
N SER A 174 13.82 0.65 -27.36
CA SER A 174 13.39 2.06 -27.54
C SER A 174 14.24 2.71 -28.62
N GLY A 175 13.88 2.48 -29.89
CA GLY A 175 14.41 3.32 -30.97
C GLY A 175 13.79 4.72 -30.89
N THR A 176 14.60 5.76 -31.08
CA THR A 176 14.11 7.14 -31.04
C THR A 176 13.53 7.50 -32.40
N TRP A 177 12.21 7.61 -32.50
CA TRP A 177 11.56 8.07 -33.74
C TRP A 177 11.85 9.55 -33.97
N ARG A 178 12.68 9.87 -34.98
CA ARG A 178 12.92 11.25 -35.41
C ARG A 178 12.30 11.48 -36.78
N ARG A 179 11.49 12.54 -36.87
CA ARG A 179 10.86 12.96 -38.12
C ARG A 179 11.80 13.96 -38.80
N GLN A 180 12.47 13.54 -39.86
CA GLN A 180 13.23 14.45 -40.71
C GLN A 180 12.28 15.02 -41.79
N GLY A 181 12.39 16.33 -42.06
CA GLY A 181 11.51 17.03 -43.00
C GLY A 181 11.43 16.31 -44.34
N GLY A 182 10.21 16.14 -44.86
CA GLY A 182 9.92 15.35 -46.07
C GLY A 182 9.05 14.12 -45.84
N GLY A 183 8.73 13.77 -44.58
CA GLY A 183 7.80 12.68 -44.26
C GLY A 183 8.46 11.31 -44.03
N GLN A 184 9.79 11.25 -44.01
CA GLN A 184 10.53 10.04 -43.63
C GLN A 184 10.68 9.95 -42.10
N ILE A 185 10.53 8.72 -41.61
CA ILE A 185 10.71 8.35 -40.22
C ILE A 185 11.92 7.41 -40.17
N VAL A 186 12.93 7.75 -39.37
CA VAL A 186 14.11 6.90 -39.14
C VAL A 186 13.99 6.25 -37.77
N LEU A 187 14.28 4.94 -37.71
CA LEU A 187 14.43 4.19 -36.48
C LEU A 187 15.92 4.06 -36.17
N ASP A 188 16.41 4.81 -35.19
CA ASP A 188 17.74 4.58 -34.63
C ASP A 188 17.66 3.40 -33.65
N LEU A 189 18.37 2.32 -33.93
CA LEU A 189 18.53 1.15 -33.06
C LEU A 189 19.85 1.23 -32.29
#